data_AF-A0A8J7PKR2-F1
#
_entry.id   AF-A0A8J7PKR2-F1
#
_cell.length_a   1.000
_cell.length_b   1.000
_cell.length_c   1.000
_cell.angle_alpha   90.00
_cell.angle_beta   90.00
_cell.angle_gamma   90.00
#
_symmetry.space_group_name_H-M   'P 1'
#
loop_
_entity.id
_entity.type
_entity.pdbx_description
1 polymer ?
#
loop_
_entity_poly.entity_id
_entity_poly.type
_entity_poly.pdbx_seq_one_letter_code
_entity_poly.pdbx_strand_id
1 'polypeptide(L)'
;MIPDPAPPFEVDASGTMKDRTRRMLQRAGELGAQPAISQELTAILQRLTLEPRVWGDPIRHFRKLQMTQYGGTSRWFRCEYSVHDRIPTVVLTNLFPLPGNPIYGETFDV
;
A
#
# COMPACT_ATOMS: atom_id res chain seq x y z
N MET A 1 -26.35 14.42 4.89
CA MET A 1 -24.89 14.24 4.96
C MET A 1 -24.66 12.77 5.30
N ILE A 2 -24.00 11.99 4.44
CA ILE A 2 -23.65 10.60 4.76
C ILE A 2 -22.31 10.66 5.50
N PRO A 3 -22.19 10.08 6.71
CA PRO A 3 -20.94 10.11 7.46
C PRO A 3 -19.85 9.37 6.68
N ASP A 4 -18.63 9.90 6.74
CA ASP A 4 -17.47 9.19 6.19
C ASP A 4 -17.25 7.87 6.92
N PRO A 5 -16.85 6.80 6.22
CA PRO A 5 -16.58 5.52 6.84
C PRO A 5 -15.46 5.68 7.88
N ALA A 6 -15.73 5.22 9.10
CA ALA A 6 -14.78 5.18 10.19
C ALA A 6 -13.90 3.91 10.10
N PRO A 7 -12.65 3.95 10.60
CA PRO A 7 -11.80 2.78 10.67
C PRO A 7 -12.41 1.67 11.57
N PRO A 8 -11.97 0.41 11.43
CA PRO A 8 -10.88 -0.04 10.56
C PRO A 8 -11.32 -0.20 9.10
N PHE A 9 -10.44 0.16 8.18
CA PHE A 9 -10.57 -0.15 6.76
C PHE A 9 -10.08 -1.57 6.49
N GLU A 10 -10.86 -2.34 5.74
CA GLU A 10 -10.43 -3.60 5.16
C GLU A 10 -9.47 -3.32 4.01
N VAL A 11 -8.23 -3.80 4.15
CA VAL A 11 -7.18 -3.62 3.14
C VAL A 11 -7.12 -4.88 2.28
N ASP A 12 -7.51 -4.75 1.02
CA ASP A 12 -7.38 -5.82 0.03
C ASP A 12 -6.27 -5.49 -0.98
N ALA A 13 -5.76 -6.54 -1.61
CA ALA A 13 -4.76 -6.48 -2.65
C ALA A 13 -5.02 -7.62 -3.65
N SER A 14 -4.81 -7.36 -4.94
CA SER A 14 -4.94 -8.38 -5.98
C SER A 14 -3.99 -9.56 -5.72
N GLY A 15 -4.31 -10.73 -6.26
CA GLY A 15 -3.42 -11.90 -6.17
C GLY A 15 -2.00 -11.58 -6.64
N THR A 16 -1.88 -10.88 -7.78
CA THR A 16 -0.61 -10.39 -8.31
C THR A 16 0.15 -9.50 -7.32
N MET A 17 -0.54 -8.62 -6.59
CA MET A 17 0.09 -7.77 -5.58
C MET A 17 0.57 -8.56 -4.36
N LYS A 18 -0.19 -9.57 -3.94
CA LYS A 18 0.20 -10.50 -2.87
C LYS A 18 1.45 -11.30 -3.28
N ASP A 19 1.50 -11.78 -4.52
CA ASP A 19 2.66 -12.48 -5.06
C ASP A 19 3.89 -11.57 -5.21
N ARG A 20 3.69 -10.33 -5.68
CA ARG A 20 4.72 -9.30 -5.73
C ARG A 20 5.32 -9.03 -4.36
N THR A 21 4.47 -8.85 -3.35
CA THR A 21 4.90 -8.61 -1.95
C THR A 21 5.68 -9.81 -1.40
N ARG A 22 5.25 -11.04 -1.73
CA ARG A 22 5.99 -12.27 -1.37
C ARG A 22 7.39 -12.29 -1.97
N ARG A 23 7.53 -11.96 -3.26
CA ARG A 23 8.84 -11.87 -3.94
C ARG A 23 9.73 -10.80 -3.34
N MET A 24 9.17 -9.64 -2.99
CA MET A 24 9.91 -8.58 -2.28
C MET A 24 10.47 -9.07 -0.94
N LEU A 25 9.65 -9.79 -0.15
CA LEU A 25 10.08 -10.35 1.13
C LEU A 25 11.14 -11.45 0.96
N GLN A 26 11.00 -12.31 -0.05
CA GLN A 26 12.00 -13.33 -0.38
C GLN A 26 13.33 -12.67 -0.73
N ARG A 27 13.32 -11.67 -1.61
CA ARG A 27 14.53 -10.95 -2.01
C ARG A 27 15.16 -10.21 -0.84
N ALA A 28 14.36 -9.61 0.03
CA ALA A 28 14.85 -9.02 1.27
C ALA A 28 15.50 -10.07 2.19
N GLY A 29 15.02 -11.31 2.19
CA GLY A 29 15.63 -12.43 2.91
C GLY A 29 17.02 -12.77 2.40
N GLU A 30 17.18 -12.87 1.08
CA GLU A 30 18.47 -13.10 0.41
C GLU A 30 19.51 -12.01 0.72
N LEU A 31 19.05 -10.78 0.96
CA LEU A 31 19.89 -9.62 1.28
C LEU A 31 20.05 -9.38 2.79
N GLY A 32 19.51 -10.26 3.65
CA GLY A 32 19.55 -10.09 5.11
C GLY A 32 18.72 -8.91 5.65
N ALA A 33 17.84 -8.33 4.84
CA ALA A 33 17.02 -7.16 5.15
C ALA A 33 15.54 -7.49 5.46
N GLN A 34 15.14 -8.76 5.42
CA GLN A 34 13.74 -9.18 5.60
C GLN A 34 13.05 -8.62 6.86
N PRO A 35 13.67 -8.61 8.06
CA PRO A 35 13.00 -8.08 9.25
C PRO A 35 12.63 -6.59 9.09
N ALA A 36 13.54 -5.79 8.55
CA ALA A 36 13.33 -4.35 8.38
C ALA A 36 12.28 -4.05 7.30
N ILE A 37 12.29 -4.80 6.19
CA ILE A 37 11.27 -4.69 5.14
C ILE A 37 9.90 -5.12 5.66
N SER A 38 9.82 -6.25 6.37
CA SER A 38 8.56 -6.75 6.94
C SER A 38 7.93 -5.75 7.93
N GLN A 39 8.77 -5.13 8.76
CA GLN A 39 8.32 -4.09 9.70
C GLN A 39 7.75 -2.88 8.95
N GLU A 40 8.41 -2.43 7.89
CA GLU A 40 7.94 -1.29 7.09
C GLU A 40 6.62 -1.61 6.37
N LEU A 41 6.48 -2.82 5.79
CA LEU A 41 5.22 -3.25 5.17
C LEU A 41 4.09 -3.34 6.19
N THR A 42 4.37 -3.82 7.40
CA THR A 42 3.40 -3.85 8.50
C THR A 42 2.96 -2.44 8.89
N ALA A 43 3.88 -1.48 8.95
CA ALA A 43 3.57 -0.09 9.24
C ALA A 43 2.70 0.54 8.13
N ILE A 44 2.97 0.24 6.86
CA ILE A 44 2.13 0.68 5.74
C ILE A 44 0.71 0.12 5.88
N LEU A 45 0.57 -1.19 6.13
CA LEU A 45 -0.73 -1.82 6.32
C LEU A 45 -1.51 -1.19 7.48
N GLN A 46 -0.86 -0.92 8.62
CA GLN A 46 -1.48 -0.23 9.75
C GLN A 46 -2.01 1.16 9.36
N ARG A 47 -1.24 1.95 8.60
CA ARG A 47 -1.70 3.27 8.12
C ARG A 47 -2.89 3.14 7.17
N LEU A 48 -2.87 2.16 6.27
CA LEU A 48 -3.99 1.89 5.37
C LEU A 48 -5.25 1.44 6.11
N THR A 49 -5.11 0.68 7.21
CA THR A 49 -6.24 0.24 8.04
C THR A 49 -6.82 1.38 8.87
N LEU A 50 -6.00 2.27 9.40
CA LEU A 50 -6.44 3.26 10.39
C LEU A 50 -6.79 4.62 9.78
N GLU A 51 -5.99 5.11 8.83
CA GLU A 51 -6.08 6.49 8.37
C GLU A 51 -5.70 6.69 6.88
N PRO A 52 -6.23 5.89 5.95
CA PRO A 52 -5.78 5.89 4.56
C PRO A 52 -6.04 7.22 3.84
N ARG A 53 -7.08 7.97 4.22
CA ARG A 53 -7.40 9.27 3.60
C ARG A 53 -6.55 10.42 4.12
N VAL A 54 -5.90 10.24 5.26
CA VAL A 54 -5.04 11.25 5.91
C VAL A 54 -3.58 10.99 5.57
N TRP A 55 -3.18 9.72 5.47
CA TRP A 55 -1.79 9.36 5.25
C TRP A 55 -1.26 9.68 3.85
N GLY A 56 -2.09 9.53 2.81
CA GLY A 56 -1.68 9.76 1.42
C GLY A 56 -2.29 11.01 0.81
N ASP A 57 -1.68 11.47 -0.27
CA ASP A 57 -2.20 12.57 -1.08
C ASP A 57 -3.17 12.04 -2.14
N PRO A 58 -4.36 12.65 -2.34
CA PRO A 58 -5.28 12.25 -3.38
C PRO A 58 -4.71 12.55 -4.77
N ILE A 59 -4.72 11.55 -5.65
CA ILE A 59 -4.21 11.62 -7.04
C ILE A 59 -5.35 11.80 -8.03
N ARG A 60 -6.37 10.93 -7.96
CA ARG A 60 -7.52 10.96 -8.90
C ARG A 60 -8.77 10.33 -8.29
N HIS A 61 -9.95 10.82 -8.70
CA HIS A 61 -11.24 10.27 -8.29
C HIS A 61 -11.90 9.46 -9.40
N PHE A 62 -12.14 8.17 -9.14
CA PHE A 62 -12.87 7.27 -10.04
C PHE A 62 -14.37 7.33 -9.76
N ARG A 63 -15.03 8.37 -10.30
CA ARG A 63 -16.46 8.65 -10.02
C ARG A 63 -17.40 7.44 -10.16
N LYS A 64 -17.21 6.61 -11.19
CA LYS A 64 -18.06 5.43 -11.43
C LYS A 64 -17.83 4.29 -10.43
N LEU A 65 -16.64 4.21 -9.85
CA LEU A 65 -16.27 3.19 -8.86
C LEU A 65 -16.45 3.69 -7.42
N GLN A 66 -16.74 4.99 -7.23
CA GLN A 66 -16.79 5.64 -5.92
C GLN A 66 -15.52 5.40 -5.11
N MET A 67 -14.37 5.57 -5.76
CA MET A 67 -13.06 5.42 -5.12
C MET A 67 -12.17 6.61 -5.45
N THR A 68 -11.38 7.03 -4.48
CA THR A 68 -10.30 8.00 -4.67
C THR A 68 -8.96 7.26 -4.58
N GLN A 69 -8.11 7.44 -5.60
CA GLN A 69 -6.73 6.95 -5.56
C GLN A 69 -5.86 7.92 -4.77
N TYR A 70 -4.98 7.38 -3.93
CA TYR A 70 -4.01 8.10 -3.13
C TYR A 70 -2.60 7.57 -3.40
N GLY A 71 -1.62 8.46 -3.19
CA GLY A 71 -0.21 8.12 -3.09
C GLY A 71 0.28 8.33 -1.67
N GLY A 72 0.66 7.26 -0.98
CA GLY A 72 1.30 7.30 0.33
C GLY A 72 2.78 7.01 0.21
N THR A 73 3.61 7.73 0.97
CA THR A 73 5.05 7.46 1.04
C THR A 73 5.42 7.06 2.45
N SER A 74 6.16 5.97 2.56
CA SER A 74 6.82 5.52 3.77
C SER A 74 8.33 5.80 3.66
N ARG A 75 9.15 5.33 4.61
CA ARG A 75 10.61 5.55 4.53
C ARG A 75 11.22 4.92 3.29
N TRP A 76 10.73 3.74 2.91
CA TRP A 76 11.36 2.90 1.89
C TRP A 76 10.43 2.48 0.76
N PHE A 77 9.16 2.86 0.82
CA PHE A 77 8.19 2.52 -0.21
C PHE A 77 7.31 3.69 -0.60
N ARG A 78 6.98 3.74 -1.89
CA ARG A 78 5.82 4.47 -2.41
C ARG A 78 4.69 3.47 -2.58
N CYS A 79 3.54 3.80 -2.02
CA CYS A 79 2.33 3.01 -2.03
C CYS A 79 1.26 3.75 -2.84
N GLU A 80 0.65 3.07 -3.79
CA GLU A 80 -0.53 3.57 -4.49
C GLU A 80 -1.71 2.70 -4.12
N TYR A 81 -2.77 3.32 -3.66
CA TYR A 81 -3.97 2.62 -3.19
C TYR A 81 -5.21 3.43 -3.50
N SER A 82 -6.36 2.77 -3.48
CA SER A 82 -7.65 3.43 -3.67
C SER A 82 -8.53 3.20 -2.46
N VAL A 83 -9.17 4.25 -1.96
CA VAL A 83 -10.11 4.19 -0.82
C VAL A 83 -11.52 4.35 -1.36
N HIS A 84 -12.44 3.47 -0.97
CA HIS A 84 -13.84 3.63 -1.32
C HIS A 84 -14.46 4.81 -0.55
N ASP A 85 -15.31 5.58 -1.22
CA ASP A 85 -15.84 6.85 -0.70
C ASP A 85 -16.81 6.61 0.48
N ARG A 86 -17.47 5.44 0.52
CA ARG A 86 -18.53 5.13 1.50
C ARG A 86 -18.38 3.82 2.27
N ILE A 87 -17.46 2.97 1.85
CA ILE A 87 -17.24 1.64 2.42
C ILE A 87 -15.83 1.70 3.01
N PRO A 88 -15.60 1.20 4.23
CA PRO A 88 -14.27 1.19 4.83
C PRO A 88 -13.40 0.12 4.16
N THR A 89 -13.09 0.31 2.87
CA THR A 89 -12.26 -0.58 2.06
C THR A 89 -11.16 0.21 1.37
N VAL A 90 -9.97 -0.36 1.40
CA VAL A 90 -8.77 0.12 0.71
C VAL A 90 -8.28 -0.98 -0.22
N VAL A 91 -7.98 -0.62 -1.46
CA VAL A 91 -7.35 -1.53 -2.42
C VAL A 91 -5.94 -1.06 -2.69
N LEU A 92 -4.94 -1.86 -2.29
CA LEU A 92 -3.54 -1.64 -2.61
C LEU A 92 -3.31 -1.96 -4.10
N THR A 93 -2.94 -0.95 -4.87
CA THR A 93 -2.79 -1.06 -6.34
C THR A 93 -1.35 -1.19 -6.78
N ASN A 94 -0.41 -0.52 -6.11
CA ASN A 94 1.02 -0.67 -6.36
C ASN A 94 1.84 -0.43 -5.09
N LEU A 95 3.02 -1.04 -5.08
CA LEU A 95 4.03 -0.82 -4.07
C LEU A 95 5.41 -0.78 -4.75
N PHE A 96 6.14 0.30 -4.55
CA PHE A 96 7.43 0.54 -5.18
C PHE A 96 8.50 0.78 -4.12
N PRO A 97 9.61 0.02 -4.11
CA PRO A 97 10.79 0.39 -3.33
C PRO A 97 11.31 1.76 -3.75
N LEU A 98 11.72 2.59 -2.80
CA LEU A 98 12.35 3.90 -3.02
C LEU A 98 13.88 3.83 -2.85
N PRO A 99 14.65 4.80 -3.38
CA PRO A 99 16.09 4.84 -3.15
C PRO A 99 16.45 4.73 -1.67
N GLY A 100 17.45 3.91 -1.34
CA GLY A 100 17.84 3.59 0.04
C GLY A 100 17.08 2.40 0.65
N ASN A 101 16.09 1.85 -0.04
CA ASN A 101 15.53 0.53 0.28
C ASN A 101 16.52 -0.57 -0.18
N PRO A 102 16.83 -1.58 0.65
CA PRO A 102 17.68 -2.72 0.29
C PRO A 102 17.26 -3.47 -1.00
N ILE A 103 15.97 -3.45 -1.35
CA ILE A 103 15.44 -4.07 -2.58
C ILE A 103 15.16 -3.06 -3.70
N TYR A 104 15.73 -1.86 -3.61
CA TYR A 104 15.60 -0.85 -4.66
C TYR A 104 16.31 -1.27 -5.96
N GLY A 105 15.67 -0.99 -7.11
CA GLY A 105 16.19 -1.36 -8.44
C GLY A 105 15.85 -2.78 -8.91
N GLU A 106 15.25 -3.59 -8.04
CA GLU A 106 14.79 -4.94 -8.38
C GLU A 106 13.42 -4.91 -9.06
N THR A 107 13.18 -5.84 -10.00
CA THR A 107 11.90 -5.96 -10.72
C THR A 107 11.09 -7.12 -10.16
N PHE A 108 9.83 -6.86 -9.80
CA PHE A 108 8.96 -7.83 -9.14
C PHE A 108 7.66 -8.11 -9.90
N ASP A 109 7.53 -7.62 -11.14
CA ASP A 109 6.31 -7.69 -11.96
C ASP A 109 6.28 -8.90 -12.91
N VAL A 110 7.14 -9.89 -12.67
CA VAL A 110 7.28 -11.12 -13.49
C VAL A 110 6.38 -12.25 -12.99
#